data_AF-A0A218PDU8-F1
#
_entry.id   AF-A0A218PDU8-F1
#
_cell.length_a   1.000
_cell.length_b   1.000
_cell.length_c   1.000
_cell.angle_alpha   90.00
_cell.angle_beta   90.00
_cell.angle_gamma   90.00
#
_symmetry.space_group_name_H-M   'P 1'
#
loop_
_entity.id
_entity.type
_entity.pdbx_description
1 polymer ?
#
loop_
_entity_poly.entity_id
_entity_poly.type
_entity_poly.pdbx_seq_one_letter_code
_entity_poly.pdbx_strand_id
1 'polypeptide(L)'
;MIEFVVFLGVIGGWVIFASTLFLMLALGKIWGLAGLLLLLPALEVNRWLKRKYMRAILDATPRAKAIASHIFEMNELILLSSYIISTILYVVIQKYVEIVLKFPRVGG
;
A
#
# COMPACT_ATOMS: atom_id res chain seq x y z
N MET A 1 4.93 19.61 8.42
CA MET A 1 3.59 18.97 8.38
C MET A 1 3.35 18.17 7.10
N ILE A 2 3.63 18.71 5.91
CA ILE A 2 3.41 17.98 4.64
C ILE A 2 4.30 16.73 4.53
N GLU A 3 5.59 16.82 4.87
CA GLU A 3 6.50 15.66 4.86
C GLU A 3 6.00 14.51 5.74
N PHE A 4 5.41 14.82 6.90
CA PHE A 4 4.81 13.82 7.77
C PHE A 4 3.65 13.08 7.08
N VAL A 5 2.82 13.78 6.31
CA VAL A 5 1.71 13.17 5.55
C VAL A 5 2.24 12.27 4.44
N VAL A 6 3.30 12.67 3.73
CA VAL A 6 3.97 11.85 2.72
C VAL A 6 4.59 10.60 3.35
N PHE A 7 5.30 10.76 4.46
CA PHE A 7 5.87 9.64 5.21
C PHE A 7 4.80 8.65 5.67
N LEU A 8 3.64 9.14 6.12
CA LEU A 8 2.54 8.30 6.57
C LEU A 8 1.94 7.47 5.41
N GLY A 9 1.86 8.04 4.21
CA GLY A 9 1.45 7.32 3.01
C GLY A 9 2.44 6.22 2.60
N VAL A 10 3.74 6.53 2.61
CA VAL A 10 4.80 5.56 2.27
C VAL A 10 4.86 4.43 3.30
N ILE A 11 4.88 4.75 4.59
CA ILE A 11 4.91 3.75 5.66
C ILE A 11 3.63 2.90 5.62
N GLY A 12 2.46 3.53 5.44
CA GLY A 12 1.20 2.81 5.30
C GLY A 12 1.21 1.84 4.11
N GLY A 13 1.74 2.28 2.96
CA GLY A 13 1.91 1.44 1.78
C GLY A 13 2.81 0.24 2.06
N TRP A 14 3.96 0.46 2.69
CA TRP A 14 4.89 -0.61 3.09
C TRP A 14 4.25 -1.62 4.05
N VAL A 15 3.51 -1.14 5.06
CA VAL A 15 2.82 -2.01 6.01
C VAL A 15 1.81 -2.90 5.27
N ILE A 16 0.96 -2.31 4.42
CA ILE A 16 -0.02 -3.06 3.62
C ILE A 16 0.67 -4.07 2.71
N PHE A 17 1.71 -3.65 2.00
CA PHE A 17 2.47 -4.50 1.09
C PHE A 17 3.06 -5.70 1.83
N ALA A 18 3.82 -5.45 2.91
CA ALA A 18 4.52 -6.49 3.66
C ALA A 18 3.52 -7.44 4.35
N SER A 19 2.50 -6.92 5.01
CA SER A 19 1.51 -7.75 5.70
C SER A 19 0.73 -8.63 4.73
N THR A 20 0.28 -8.06 3.59
CA THR A 20 -0.49 -8.80 2.59
C THR A 20 0.36 -9.88 1.93
N LEU A 21 1.58 -9.53 1.51
CA LEU A 21 2.50 -10.49 0.90
C LEU A 21 2.84 -11.62 1.88
N PHE A 22 3.16 -11.30 3.13
CA PHE A 22 3.55 -12.30 4.11
C PHE A 22 2.40 -13.25 4.45
N LEU A 23 1.18 -12.73 4.63
CA LEU A 23 -0.02 -13.55 4.81
C LEU A 23 -0.23 -14.50 3.64
N MET A 24 -0.10 -14.01 2.40
CA MET A 24 -0.25 -14.84 1.21
C MET A 24 0.84 -15.91 1.12
N LEU A 25 2.08 -15.59 1.45
CA LEU A 25 3.18 -16.55 1.43
C LEU A 25 3.05 -17.64 2.50
N ALA A 26 2.60 -17.27 3.71
CA ALA A 26 2.50 -18.20 4.82
C ALA A 26 1.25 -19.09 4.75
N LEU A 27 0.12 -18.54 4.32
CA LEU A 27 -1.20 -19.20 4.41
C LEU A 27 -1.86 -19.45 3.04
N GLY A 28 -1.28 -18.94 1.96
CA GLY A 28 -1.74 -19.13 0.59
C GLY A 28 -2.55 -17.96 0.02
N LYS A 29 -2.85 -18.04 -1.28
CA LYS A 29 -3.42 -16.94 -2.09
C LYS A 29 -4.69 -16.30 -1.51
N ILE A 30 -5.59 -17.07 -0.90
CA ILE A 30 -6.89 -16.57 -0.43
C ILE A 30 -6.74 -15.54 0.70
N TRP A 31 -5.64 -15.62 1.45
CA TRP A 31 -5.30 -14.69 2.52
C TRP A 31 -4.87 -13.31 2.03
N GLY A 32 -4.68 -13.13 0.72
CA GLY A 32 -4.56 -11.80 0.12
C GLY A 32 -5.78 -10.93 0.39
N LEU A 33 -6.98 -11.53 0.46
CA LEU A 33 -8.21 -10.82 0.82
C LEU A 33 -8.18 -10.26 2.25
N ALA A 34 -7.44 -10.88 3.17
CA ALA A 34 -7.26 -10.34 4.52
C ALA A 34 -6.44 -9.04 4.50
N GLY A 35 -5.57 -8.85 3.51
CA GLY A 35 -4.89 -7.57 3.27
C GLY A 35 -5.87 -6.43 2.97
N LEU A 36 -7.03 -6.74 2.38
CA LEU A 36 -8.10 -5.76 2.13
C LEU A 36 -8.65 -5.18 3.45
N LEU A 37 -8.70 -6.00 4.52
CA LEU A 37 -9.14 -5.56 5.84
C LEU A 37 -8.19 -4.55 6.49
N LEU A 38 -6.92 -4.50 6.05
CA LEU A 38 -5.95 -3.48 6.46
C LEU A 38 -5.99 -2.25 5.54
N LEU A 39 -6.21 -2.48 4.24
CA LEU A 39 -6.28 -1.43 3.22
C LEU A 39 -7.48 -0.49 3.43
N LEU A 40 -8.67 -1.03 3.65
CA LEU A 40 -9.89 -0.24 3.82
C LEU A 40 -9.81 0.77 4.98
N PRO A 41 -9.42 0.39 6.21
CA PRO A 41 -9.27 1.35 7.30
C PRO A 41 -8.13 2.34 7.04
N ALA A 42 -7.03 1.94 6.41
CA ALA A 42 -5.96 2.87 6.04
C ALA A 42 -6.43 3.96 5.06
N LEU A 43 -7.26 3.59 4.07
CA LEU A 43 -7.88 4.54 3.14
C LEU A 43 -8.86 5.47 3.87
N GLU A 44 -9.69 4.94 4.78
CA GLU A 44 -10.64 5.77 5.52
C GLU A 44 -9.91 6.75 6.46
N VAL A 45 -8.83 6.32 7.12
CA VAL A 45 -7.97 7.19 7.91
C VAL A 45 -7.36 8.29 7.04
N ASN A 46 -6.85 7.97 5.84
CA ASN A 46 -6.31 8.96 4.92
C ASN A 46 -7.36 10.01 4.50
N ARG A 47 -8.59 9.57 4.18
CA ARG A 47 -9.72 10.46 3.85
C ARG A 47 -10.15 11.31 5.03
N TRP A 48 -10.17 10.74 6.23
CA TRP A 48 -10.48 11.47 7.45
C TRP A 48 -9.41 12.53 7.74
N LEU A 49 -8.13 12.20 7.60
CA LEU A 49 -7.03 13.14 7.72
C LEU A 49 -7.11 14.24 6.66
N LYS A 50 -7.38 13.92 5.39
CA LYS A 50 -7.62 14.92 4.33
C LYS A 50 -8.70 15.91 4.73
N ARG A 51 -9.86 15.42 5.18
CA ARG A 51 -10.98 16.27 5.64
C ARG A 51 -10.59 17.16 6.81
N LYS A 52 -9.89 16.60 7.81
CA LYS A 52 -9.43 17.35 8.99
C LYS A 52 -8.40 18.42 8.62
N TYR A 53 -7.46 18.09 7.75
CA TYR A 53 -6.39 18.97 7.29
C TYR A 53 -6.94 20.13 6.45
N MET A 54 -7.85 19.85 5.50
CA MET A 54 -8.53 20.91 4.73
C MET A 54 -9.43 21.79 5.62
N ARG A 55 -10.03 21.18 6.67
CA ARG A 55 -10.65 21.81 7.85
C ARG A 55 -9.81 22.94 8.44
N ALA A 56 -8.60 22.57 8.85
CA ALA A 56 -7.71 23.40 9.62
C ALA A 56 -7.07 24.54 8.81
N ILE A 57 -6.98 24.38 7.49
CA ILE A 57 -6.31 25.33 6.61
C ILE A 57 -7.35 26.27 5.98
N LEU A 58 -8.13 26.97 6.81
CA LEU A 58 -9.15 27.91 6.32
C LEU A 58 -8.52 29.09 5.55
N ASP A 59 -7.39 29.62 6.03
CA ASP A 59 -6.78 30.87 5.54
C ASP A 59 -5.61 30.69 4.55
N ALA A 60 -5.21 29.46 4.18
CA ALA A 60 -4.10 29.32 3.23
C ALA A 60 -4.51 29.58 1.78
N THR A 61 -3.52 29.97 0.99
CA THR A 61 -3.67 30.25 -0.44
C THR A 61 -4.28 29.06 -1.19
N PRO A 62 -5.05 29.32 -2.28
CA PRO A 62 -5.66 28.28 -3.10
C PRO A 62 -4.64 27.24 -3.61
N ARG A 63 -3.41 27.69 -3.92
CA ARG A 63 -2.31 26.82 -4.33
C ARG A 63 -1.89 25.84 -3.23
N ALA A 64 -1.77 26.29 -1.99
CA ALA A 64 -1.40 25.43 -0.87
C ALA A 64 -2.47 24.35 -0.59
N LYS A 65 -3.76 24.71 -0.71
CA LYS A 65 -4.88 23.75 -0.64
C LYS A 65 -4.82 22.69 -1.75
N ALA A 66 -4.52 23.08 -2.98
CA ALA A 66 -4.40 22.15 -4.09
C ALA A 66 -3.25 21.16 -3.89
N ILE A 67 -2.07 21.64 -3.48
CA ILE A 67 -0.91 20.79 -3.19
C ILE A 67 -1.22 19.80 -2.06
N ALA A 68 -1.83 20.26 -0.97
CA ALA A 68 -2.21 19.39 0.14
C ALA A 68 -3.21 18.30 -0.30
N SER A 69 -4.24 18.66 -1.07
CA SER A 69 -5.21 17.69 -1.60
C SER A 69 -4.54 16.63 -2.46
N HIS A 70 -3.64 17.07 -3.35
CA HIS A 70 -2.92 16.18 -4.25
C HIS A 70 -2.06 15.17 -3.51
N ILE A 71 -1.40 15.59 -2.42
CA ILE A 71 -0.59 14.68 -1.58
C ILE A 71 -1.45 13.60 -0.93
N PHE A 72 -2.64 13.95 -0.43
CA PHE A 72 -3.56 12.94 0.10
C PHE A 72 -4.07 11.97 -0.98
N GLU A 73 -4.27 12.44 -2.21
CA GLU A 73 -4.64 11.57 -3.35
C GLU A 73 -3.48 10.63 -3.74
N MET A 74 -2.25 11.15 -3.75
CA MET A 74 -1.06 10.33 -3.97
C MET A 74 -0.92 9.25 -2.89
N ASN A 75 -1.21 9.55 -1.63
CA ASN A 75 -1.20 8.56 -0.55
C ASN A 75 -2.22 7.43 -0.79
N GLU A 76 -3.45 7.75 -1.25
CA GLU A 76 -4.43 6.70 -1.59
C GLU A 76 -3.90 5.79 -2.72
N LEU A 77 -3.29 6.39 -3.74
CA LEU A 77 -2.67 5.64 -4.84
C LEU A 77 -1.52 4.76 -4.35
N ILE A 78 -0.69 5.24 -3.42
CA ILE A 78 0.40 4.45 -2.83
C ILE A 78 -0.16 3.25 -2.06
N LEU A 79 -1.19 3.44 -1.23
CA LEU A 79 -1.82 2.35 -0.47
C LEU A 79 -2.43 1.29 -1.40
N LEU A 80 -3.17 1.72 -2.42
CA LEU A 80 -3.79 0.84 -3.41
C LEU A 80 -2.75 0.08 -4.24
N SER A 81 -1.76 0.79 -4.78
CA SER A 81 -0.70 0.18 -5.58
C SER A 81 0.14 -0.80 -4.75
N SER A 82 0.42 -0.50 -3.49
CA SER A 82 1.11 -1.40 -2.57
C SER A 82 0.36 -2.72 -2.38
N TYR A 83 -0.96 -2.68 -2.22
CA TYR A 83 -1.77 -3.89 -2.16
C TYR A 83 -1.73 -4.69 -3.47
N ILE A 84 -1.90 -4.02 -4.62
CA ILE A 84 -1.86 -4.68 -5.94
C ILE A 84 -0.49 -5.32 -6.20
N ILE A 85 0.59 -4.59 -5.94
CA ILE A 85 1.96 -5.07 -6.15
C ILE A 85 2.25 -6.27 -5.26
N SER A 86 1.78 -6.31 -4.01
CA SER A 86 1.94 -7.48 -3.14
C SER A 86 1.30 -8.73 -3.74
N THR A 87 0.10 -8.58 -4.34
CA THR A 87 -0.62 -9.67 -4.98
C THR A 87 0.10 -10.17 -6.23
N ILE A 88 0.60 -9.26 -7.07
CA ILE A 88 1.38 -9.59 -8.27
C ILE A 88 2.68 -10.29 -7.86
N LEU A 89 3.39 -9.75 -6.88
CA LEU A 89 4.66 -10.29 -6.42
C LEU A 89 4.50 -11.68 -5.83
N TYR A 90 3.42 -11.95 -5.10
CA TYR A 90 3.09 -13.30 -4.66
C TYR A 90 3.03 -14.28 -5.84
N VAL A 91 2.34 -13.93 -6.93
CA VAL A 91 2.25 -14.79 -8.13
C VAL A 91 3.63 -15.03 -8.75
N VAL A 92 4.45 -13.99 -8.85
CA VAL A 92 5.82 -14.09 -9.36
C VAL A 92 6.67 -15.02 -8.50
N ILE A 93 6.62 -14.86 -7.16
CA ILE A 93 7.36 -15.70 -6.22
C ILE A 93 6.90 -17.15 -6.32
N GLN A 94 5.60 -17.41 -6.33
CA GLN A 94 5.05 -18.77 -6.48
C GLN A 94 5.51 -19.40 -7.79
N LYS A 95 5.52 -18.65 -8.89
CA LYS A 95 5.99 -19.15 -10.18
C LYS A 95 7.48 -19.45 -10.17
N TYR A 96 8.27 -18.58 -9.55
CA TYR A 96 9.70 -18.79 -9.37
C TYR A 96 10.00 -20.05 -8.55
N VAL A 97 9.33 -20.22 -7.41
CA VAL A 97 9.45 -21.41 -6.55
C VAL A 97 9.04 -22.67 -7.32
N GLU A 98 7.96 -22.62 -8.10
CA GLU A 98 7.53 -23.74 -8.96
C GLU A 98 8.62 -24.13 -9.96
N ILE A 99 9.23 -23.15 -10.63
CA ILE A 99 10.32 -23.39 -11.60
C ILE A 99 11.53 -24.01 -10.89
N VAL A 100 11.94 -23.47 -9.74
CA VAL A 100 13.10 -23.96 -8.99
C VAL A 100 12.88 -25.39 -8.47
N LEU A 101 11.66 -25.73 -8.05
CA LEU A 101 11.32 -27.08 -7.58
C LEU A 101 11.16 -28.08 -8.73
N LYS A 102 10.60 -27.68 -9.88
CA LYS A 102 10.38 -28.58 -11.04
C LYS A 102 11.63 -28.79 -11.89
N PHE A 103 12.50 -27.80 -11.95
CA PHE A 103 13.78 -27.86 -12.61
C PHE A 103 14.89 -27.61 -11.57
N PRO A 104 15.04 -28.50 -10.57
CA PRO A 104 16.22 -28.42 -9.72
C PRO A 104 17.40 -28.54 -10.67
N ARG A 105 18.27 -27.53 -10.69
CA ARG A 105 19.45 -27.55 -11.57
C ARG A 105 20.09 -28.93 -11.49
N VAL A 106 20.06 -29.66 -12.60
CA VAL A 106 20.96 -30.78 -12.82
C VAL A 106 22.35 -30.17 -12.78
N GLY A 107 23.09 -30.37 -11.69
CA GLY A 107 24.50 -29.98 -11.64
C GLY A 107 24.93 -29.30 -10.35
N GLY A 108 25.37 -30.16 -9.43
CA GLY A 108 26.43 -29.94 -8.45
C GLY A 108 26.91 -31.32 -8.03
#